data_AF-A0A8S2ZWD1-F1
#
_entry.id   AF-A0A8S2ZWD1-F1
#
_cell.length_a   1.000
_cell.length_b   1.000
_cell.length_c   1.000
_cell.angle_alpha   90.00
_cell.angle_beta   90.00
_cell.angle_gamma   90.00
#
_symmetry.space_group_name_H-M   'P 1'
#
loop_
_entity.id
_entity.type
_entity.pdbx_description
1 polymer ?
#
loop_
_entity_poly.entity_id
_entity_poly.type
_entity_poly.pdbx_seq_one_letter_code
_entity_poly.pdbx_strand_id
1 'polypeptide(L)' 'IIAHFQAHNESIGYLQFNPSGHLLVTCDTSGHYFNVLEIQASPYRCTRTFIKHLYTLFRGDTDCRGDT' A
#
# COMPACT_ATOMS: atom_id res chain seq x y z
N ILE A 1 -13.32 -7.87 11.90
CA ILE A 1 -12.65 -8.60 10.79
C ILE A 1 -11.20 -8.16 10.80
N ILE A 2 -10.24 -9.09 10.76
CA ILE A 2 -8.81 -8.78 10.66
C ILE A 2 -8.28 -9.53 9.43
N ALA A 3 -7.54 -8.84 8.57
CA ALA A 3 -6.86 -9.41 7.41
C ALA A 3 -5.36 -9.12 7.53
N HIS A 4 -4.53 -10.14 7.25
CA HIS A 4 -3.09 -10.02 7.22
C HIS A 4 -2.59 -10.31 5.80
N PHE A 5 -1.78 -9.41 5.26
CA PHE A 5 -1.19 -9.53 3.94
C PHE A 5 0.15 -8.79 3.90
N GLN A 6 1.03 -9.22 3.02
CA GLN A 6 2.33 -8.61 2.83
C GLN A 6 2.22 -7.51 1.75
N ALA A 7 2.42 -6.26 2.16
CA ALA A 7 2.41 -5.13 1.23
C ALA A 7 3.80 -4.85 0.63
N HIS A 8 4.86 -4.98 1.42
CA HIS A 8 6.25 -4.77 1.01
C HIS A 8 7.14 -5.88 1.59
N ASN A 9 8.32 -6.09 0.99
CA ASN A 9 9.39 -6.91 1.60
C ASN A 9 10.16 -6.14 2.67
N GLU A 10 10.22 -4.81 2.50
CA GLU A 10 10.84 -3.87 3.43
C GLU A 10 9.83 -3.28 4.41
N SER A 11 10.32 -2.51 5.38
CA SER A 11 9.48 -1.79 6.34
C SER A 11 8.56 -0.78 5.65
N ILE A 12 7.31 -0.72 6.12
CA ILE A 12 6.33 0.27 5.64
C ILE A 12 6.58 1.58 6.38
N GLY A 13 6.86 2.66 5.64
CA GLY A 13 7.07 4.00 6.18
C GLY A 13 5.78 4.82 6.27
N TYR A 14 4.89 4.67 5.29
CA TYR A 14 3.63 5.40 5.22
C TYR A 14 2.50 4.53 4.67
N LEU A 15 1.27 4.83 5.10
CA LEU A 15 0.06 4.22 4.54
C LEU A 15 -1.12 5.19 4.62
N GLN A 16 -2.05 5.07 3.69
CA GLN A 16 -3.27 5.87 3.67
C GLN A 16 -4.43 5.14 2.99
N PHE A 17 -5.59 5.17 3.63
CA PHE A 17 -6.84 4.72 3.03
C PHE A 17 -7.48 5.85 2.22
N ASN A 18 -8.17 5.49 1.15
CA ASN A 18 -9.12 6.40 0.54
C ASN A 18 -10.35 6.59 1.48
N PRO A 19 -11.16 7.64 1.29
CA PRO A 19 -12.31 7.91 2.16
C PRO A 19 -13.34 6.77 2.27
N SER A 20 -13.47 5.93 1.22
CA SER A 20 -14.38 4.79 1.25
C SER A 20 -13.81 3.55 1.94
N GLY A 21 -12.51 3.52 2.25
CA GLY A 21 -11.84 2.37 2.88
C GLY A 21 -11.56 1.19 1.93
N HIS A 22 -11.93 1.30 0.66
CA HIS A 22 -11.73 0.24 -0.34
C HIS A 22 -10.36 0.27 -1.00
N LEU A 23 -9.64 1.38 -0.91
CA LEU A 23 -8.28 1.48 -1.41
C LEU A 23 -7.33 1.80 -0.28
N LEU A 24 -6.20 1.12 -0.29
CA LEU A 24 -5.07 1.36 0.60
C LEU A 24 -3.84 1.60 -0.27
N VAL A 25 -3.17 2.72 -0.02
CA VAL A 25 -1.84 2.98 -0.56
C VAL A 25 -0.84 2.77 0.56
N THR A 26 0.22 2.01 0.31
CA THR A 26 1.37 1.85 1.21
C THR A 26 2.63 2.35 0.52
N CYS A 27 3.60 2.77 1.32
CA CYS A 27 4.92 3.18 0.87
C CYS A 27 6.00 2.58 1.78
N ASP A 28 7.11 2.16 1.19
CA ASP A 28 8.26 1.70 1.95
C ASP A 28 8.98 2.86 2.66
N THR A 29 9.85 2.56 3.61
CA THR A 29 10.60 3.59 4.35
C THR A 29 11.51 4.44 3.48
N SER A 30 11.91 3.96 2.30
CA SER A 30 12.72 4.73 1.36
C SER A 30 11.92 5.79 0.59
N GLY A 31 10.60 5.65 0.50
CA GLY A 31 9.77 6.56 -0.28
C GLY A 31 9.79 6.31 -1.80
N HIS A 32 10.39 5.21 -2.24
CA HIS A 32 10.54 4.90 -3.66
C HIS A 32 9.41 4.03 -4.19
N TYR A 33 8.95 3.05 -3.41
CA TYR A 33 7.94 2.11 -3.84
C TYR A 33 6.60 2.39 -3.18
N PHE A 34 5.56 2.44 -4.00
CA PHE A 34 4.18 2.61 -3.55
C PHE A 34 3.35 1.44 -4.06
N ASN A 35 2.58 0.81 -3.18
CA ASN A 35 1.65 -0.24 -3.59
C ASN A 35 0.21 0.23 -3.41
N VAL A 36 -0.61 0.04 -4.44
CA VAL A 36 -2.04 0.34 -4.45
C VAL A 36 -2.80 -0.97 -4.32
N LEU A 37 -3.58 -1.08 -3.25
CA LEU A 37 -4.26 -2.29 -2.84
C LEU A 37 -5.76 -2.02 -2.77
N GLU A 38 -6.55 -2.94 -3.32
CA GLU A 38 -8.00 -2.94 -3.18
C GLU A 38 -8.42 -3.87 -2.04
N ILE A 39 -9.30 -3.38 -1.18
CA ILE A 39 -9.82 -4.08 -0.01
C ILE A 39 -11.30 -4.37 -0.24
N GLN A 40 -11.59 -5.65 -0.42
CA GLN A 40 -12.95 -6.15 -0.58
C GLN A 40 -13.37 -6.87 0.69
N ALA A 41 -13.80 -6.10 1.70
CA ALA A 41 -14.27 -6.63 2.97
C ALA A 41 -15.69 -7.20 2.85
N SER A 42 -15.87 -8.46 3.22
CA SER A 42 -17.21 -9.06 3.26
C SER A 42 -17.88 -8.75 4.60
N PRO A 43 -19.10 -8.17 4.62
CA PRO A 43 -19.78 -7.79 5.86
C PRO A 43 -20.23 -8.99 6.71
N TYR A 44 -20.26 -10.20 6.15
CA TYR A 44 -20.83 -11.39 6.81
C TYR A 44 -19.81 -12.48 7.13
N ARG A 45 -18.67 -12.51 6.43
CA ARG A 45 -17.67 -13.59 6.54
C ARG A 45 -16.25 -13.07 6.25
N CYS A 46 -15.37 -13.10 7.24
CA CYS A 46 -13.95 -12.77 7.06
C CYS A 46 -13.29 -13.61 5.95
N THR A 47 -13.71 -14.86 5.75
CA THR A 47 -13.17 -15.78 4.73
C THR A 47 -13.48 -15.38 3.30
N ARG A 48 -14.44 -14.48 3.06
CA ARG A 48 -14.72 -13.89 1.74
C ARG A 48 -14.12 -12.50 1.57
N THR A 49 -13.35 -12.05 2.56
CA THR A 49 -12.56 -10.83 2.43
C THR A 49 -11.30 -11.15 1.66
N PHE A 50 -10.96 -10.34 0.65
CA PHE A 50 -9.69 -10.48 -0.06
C PHE A 50 -9.05 -9.12 -0.32
N ILE A 51 -7.74 -9.15 -0.52
CA ILE A 51 -6.91 -8.00 -0.86
C ILE A 51 -6.38 -8.24 -2.26
N LYS A 52 -6.53 -7.26 -3.14
CA LYS A 52 -6.01 -7.33 -4.50
C LYS A 52 -4.92 -6.29 -4.68
N HIS A 53 -3.74 -6.72 -5.10
CA HIS A 53 -2.68 -5.81 -5.48
C HIS A 53 -2.98 -5.27 -6.89
N LEU A 54 -3.29 -3.98 -6.99
CA LEU A 54 -3.63 -3.33 -8.25
C LEU A 54 -2.37 -2.86 -8.98
N TYR A 55 -1.50 -2.11 -8.28
CA TYR A 55 -0.33 -1.48 -8.88
C TYR A 55 0.83 -1.39 -7.90
N THR A 56 2.04 -1.55 -8.44
CA THR A 56 3.28 -1.09 -7.83
C THR A 56 3.78 0.12 -8.63
N LEU A 57 3.95 1.25 -7.97
CA LEU A 57 4.48 2.48 -8.54
C LEU A 57 5.89 2.70 -7.98
N PHE A 58 6.79 3.13 -8.85
CA PHE A 58 8.16 3.47 -8.48
C PHE A 58 8.41 4.93 -8.80
N ARG A 59 8.77 5.72 -7.79
CA ARG A 59 9.03 7.16 -7.93
C ARG A 59 10.36 7.47 -8.64
N GLY A 60 11.29 6.51 -8.65
CA GLY A 60 12.66 6.72 -9.11
C GLY A 60 13.64 6.97 -7.96
N ASP A 61 14.93 6.85 -8.26
CA ASP A 61 16.05 7.01 -7.31
C ASP A 61 16.58 8.45 -7.27
N THR A 62 15.76 9.43 -7.64
CA THR A 62 16.21 10.83 -7.70
C THR A 62 16.34 11.40 -6.29
N ASP A 63 17.52 11.25 -5.70
CA ASP A 63 18.00 12.12 -4.65
C ASP A 63 18.05 13.56 -5.17
N CYS A 64 17.64 14.51 -4.33
CA CYS A 64 17.84 15.93 -4.64
C CYS A 64 19.33 16.18 -4.84
N ARG A 65 19.76 16.41 -6.09
CA ARG A 65 21.06 17.01 -6.36
C ARG A 65 21.01 18.41 -5.74
N GLY A 66 21.62 18.54 -4.56
CA GLY A 66 21.92 19.85 -3.99
C GLY A 66 22.94 20.51 -4.90
N ASP A 67 22.49 21.42 -5.74
CA ASP A 67 23.37 22.36 -6.42
C ASP A 67 23.93 23.30 -5.33
N THR A 68 25.12 22.98 -4.84
CA THR A 68 25.99 23.86 -4.03
C THR A 68 26.83 24.75 -4.94
#